data_AF-A0A6B2TGX9-F1
#
_entry.id   AF-A0A6B2TGX9-F1
#
_cell.length_a   1.000
_cell.length_b   1.000
_cell.length_c   1.000
_cell.angle_alpha   90.00
_cell.angle_beta   90.00
_cell.angle_gamma   90.00
#
_symmetry.space_group_name_H-M   'P 1'
#
loop_
_entity.id
_entity.type
_entity.pdbx_description
1 polymer ?
#
loop_
_entity_poly.entity_id
_entity_poly.type
_entity_poly.pdbx_seq_one_letter_code
_entity_poly.pdbx_strand_id
1 'polypeptide(L)'
;LRGRPGSPAALNLGGIANITAADGTAFDTGPANALVDAAVHEATGGRLSYDLDGELAAQGTVDEGLLTRLLDEPYYALPAPKTTGKELFHLPYLRTALKGYEALSTEDVVATLTRLTARTVADAIRSVGASEVIASGGGTANPVLMRFLRAELGEGLPLRTSGELGLPSAAKEAYAFAVLGFLTLHGLPGTVPASTGARHASVLGSITPGRRGTQWPRATEGARGPVRLVVNGHEAAGR
;
A
#
# COMPACT_ATOMS: atom_id res chain seq x y z
N LEU A 1 9.24 -5.25 -9.37
CA LEU A 1 9.67 -6.50 -8.69
C LEU A 1 10.52 -7.36 -9.61
N ARG A 2 9.98 -7.81 -10.75
CA ARG A 2 10.72 -8.58 -11.77
C ARG A 2 12.03 -7.88 -12.19
N GLY A 3 13.12 -8.63 -12.26
CA GLY A 3 14.46 -8.13 -12.65
C GLY A 3 15.30 -7.57 -11.50
N ARG A 4 14.81 -7.58 -10.26
CA ARG A 4 15.63 -7.31 -9.07
C ARG A 4 16.20 -8.63 -8.51
N PRO A 5 17.39 -8.59 -7.87
CA PRO A 5 17.92 -9.76 -7.18
C PRO A 5 17.03 -10.14 -5.99
N GLY A 6 17.02 -11.43 -5.64
CA GLY A 6 16.24 -11.96 -4.52
C GLY A 6 14.73 -12.02 -4.77
N SER A 7 13.95 -11.96 -3.69
CA SER A 7 12.49 -12.01 -3.68
C SER A 7 11.93 -10.69 -3.12
N PRO A 8 11.86 -9.61 -3.92
CA PRO A 8 11.35 -8.33 -3.42
C PRO A 8 9.83 -8.37 -3.23
N ALA A 9 9.34 -7.61 -2.26
CA ALA A 9 7.92 -7.33 -2.07
C ALA A 9 7.60 -5.87 -2.36
N ALA A 10 6.52 -5.61 -3.09
CA ALA A 10 5.94 -4.28 -3.20
C ALA A 10 4.99 -4.06 -2.01
N LEU A 11 5.09 -2.90 -1.37
CA LEU A 11 4.23 -2.47 -0.27
C LEU A 11 3.50 -1.20 -0.69
N ASN A 12 2.18 -1.16 -0.50
CA ASN A 12 1.37 0.04 -0.65
C ASN A 12 0.83 0.46 0.71
N LEU A 13 1.10 1.70 1.14
CA LEU A 13 0.62 2.32 2.38
C LEU A 13 -0.45 3.35 2.04
N GLY A 14 -1.68 2.88 1.81
CA GLY A 14 -2.86 3.74 1.59
C GLY A 14 -3.66 3.94 2.88
N GLY A 15 -4.99 3.93 2.79
CA GLY A 15 -5.83 3.74 3.97
C GLY A 15 -5.64 2.33 4.57
N ILE A 16 -5.53 1.34 3.70
CA ILE A 16 -5.15 -0.05 4.01
C ILE A 16 -3.75 -0.30 3.47
N ALA A 17 -2.95 -1.06 4.22
CA ALA A 17 -1.67 -1.57 3.74
C ALA A 17 -1.88 -2.86 2.97
N ASN A 18 -1.20 -3.01 1.83
CA ASN A 18 -1.16 -4.27 1.11
C ASN A 18 0.22 -4.56 0.56
N ILE A 19 0.50 -5.86 0.38
CA ILE A 19 1.74 -6.32 -0.22
C ILE A 19 1.49 -7.15 -1.48
N THR A 20 2.47 -7.14 -2.36
CA THR A 20 2.58 -8.07 -3.48
C THR A 20 3.99 -8.65 -3.49
N ALA A 21 4.11 -9.96 -3.28
CA ALA A 21 5.37 -10.68 -3.29
C ALA A 21 5.83 -11.01 -4.73
N ALA A 22 7.09 -11.43 -4.89
CA ALA A 22 7.68 -11.72 -6.19
C ALA A 22 7.02 -12.90 -6.93
N ASP A 23 6.43 -13.84 -6.19
CA ASP A 23 5.69 -14.98 -6.72
C ASP A 23 4.24 -14.63 -7.15
N GLY A 24 3.83 -13.38 -6.93
CA GLY A 24 2.49 -12.88 -7.26
C GLY A 24 1.49 -12.97 -6.10
N THR A 25 1.85 -13.54 -4.96
CA THR A 25 1.02 -13.54 -3.75
C THR A 25 0.72 -12.10 -3.35
N ALA A 26 -0.57 -11.75 -3.20
CA ALA A 26 -1.00 -10.42 -2.81
C ALA A 26 -2.14 -10.49 -1.79
N PHE A 27 -2.07 -9.63 -0.77
CA PHE A 27 -3.08 -9.54 0.28
C PHE A 27 -2.96 -8.21 1.05
N ASP A 28 -4.04 -7.84 1.71
CA ASP A 28 -4.05 -6.70 2.63
C ASP A 28 -3.44 -7.12 3.98
N THR A 29 -2.56 -6.30 4.55
CA THR A 29 -1.88 -6.60 5.82
C THR A 29 -2.68 -6.06 7.01
N GLY A 30 -3.54 -5.08 6.79
CA GLY A 30 -4.25 -4.36 7.85
C GLY A 30 -4.45 -2.88 7.54
N PRO A 31 -4.85 -2.08 8.55
CA PRO A 31 -4.91 -0.65 8.40
C PRO A 31 -3.50 -0.08 8.16
N ALA A 32 -3.44 0.95 7.32
CA ALA A 32 -2.31 1.85 7.24
C ALA A 32 -2.73 3.21 7.81
N ASN A 33 -3.11 4.15 6.95
CA ASN A 33 -3.52 5.48 7.40
C ASN A 33 -4.95 5.49 7.95
N ALA A 34 -5.80 4.51 7.63
CA ALA A 34 -7.24 4.60 7.93
C ALA A 34 -7.58 4.79 9.41
N LEU A 35 -6.91 4.08 10.33
CA LEU A 35 -7.17 4.26 11.77
C LEU A 35 -6.49 5.51 12.32
N VAL A 36 -5.31 5.87 11.82
CA VAL A 36 -4.62 7.11 12.19
C VAL A 36 -5.48 8.32 11.80
N ASP A 37 -5.93 8.37 10.54
CA ASP A 37 -6.80 9.41 10.00
C ASP A 37 -8.11 9.49 10.81
N ALA A 38 -8.70 8.35 11.17
CA ALA A 38 -9.90 8.31 12.01
C ALA A 38 -9.66 8.88 13.42
N ALA A 39 -8.52 8.54 14.06
CA ALA A 39 -8.16 9.04 15.38
C ALA A 39 -7.93 10.57 15.35
N VAL A 40 -7.18 11.06 14.37
CA VAL A 40 -6.90 12.49 14.19
C VAL A 40 -8.17 13.27 13.89
N HIS A 41 -9.02 12.75 13.00
CA HIS A 41 -10.28 13.39 12.65
C HIS A 41 -11.20 13.51 13.86
N GLU A 42 -11.35 12.43 14.63
CA GLU A 42 -12.16 12.42 15.86
C GLU A 42 -11.61 13.41 16.90
N ALA A 43 -10.33 13.32 17.23
CA ALA A 43 -9.70 14.13 18.28
C ALA A 43 -9.70 15.63 17.98
N THR A 44 -9.68 16.00 16.69
CA THR A 44 -9.65 17.41 16.27
C THR A 44 -11.03 17.96 15.89
N GLY A 45 -12.11 17.19 16.10
CA GLY A 45 -13.46 17.58 15.68
C GLY A 45 -13.57 17.83 14.16
N GLY A 46 -12.77 17.11 13.38
CA GLY A 46 -12.72 17.18 11.93
C GLY A 46 -11.88 18.31 11.33
N ARG A 47 -11.16 19.09 12.15
CA ARG A 47 -10.25 20.15 11.67
C ARG A 47 -9.07 19.58 10.88
N LEU A 48 -8.53 18.44 11.31
CA LEU A 48 -7.52 17.68 10.59
C LEU A 48 -8.14 16.37 10.07
N SER A 49 -7.66 15.89 8.94
CA SER A 49 -8.12 14.62 8.33
C SER A 49 -7.07 13.51 8.36
N TYR A 50 -5.82 13.84 8.69
CA TYR A 50 -4.69 12.91 8.79
C TYR A 50 -3.59 13.52 9.67
N ASP A 51 -2.64 12.70 10.11
CA ASP A 51 -1.44 13.14 10.82
C ASP A 51 -0.40 13.68 9.83
N LEU A 52 -0.33 15.00 9.71
CA LEU A 52 0.59 15.68 8.79
C LEU A 52 2.04 15.42 9.22
N ASP A 53 2.84 14.87 8.31
CA ASP A 53 4.25 14.53 8.53
C ASP A 53 4.53 13.70 9.80
N GLY A 54 3.52 12.97 10.29
CA GLY A 54 3.65 12.18 11.52
C GLY A 54 3.85 13.00 12.80
N GLU A 55 3.46 14.28 12.81
CA GLU A 55 3.72 15.20 13.92
C GLU A 55 3.09 14.72 15.25
N LEU A 56 1.85 14.22 15.22
CA LEU A 56 1.19 13.70 16.42
C LEU A 56 1.83 12.38 16.85
N ALA A 57 2.09 11.47 15.89
CA ALA A 57 2.78 10.21 16.18
C ALA A 57 4.18 10.42 16.75
N ALA A 58 4.87 11.51 16.39
CA ALA A 58 6.20 11.82 16.87
C ALA A 58 6.22 12.34 18.31
N GLN A 59 5.13 12.97 18.75
CA GLN A 59 4.98 13.51 20.11
C GLN A 59 4.47 12.45 21.10
N GLY A 60 3.85 11.39 20.57
CA GLY A 60 3.28 10.31 21.38
C GLY A 60 4.30 9.26 21.81
N THR A 61 3.93 8.54 22.86
CA THR A 61 4.57 7.30 23.28
C THR A 61 3.67 6.13 22.91
N VAL A 62 4.25 5.06 22.36
CA VAL A 62 3.50 3.85 22.06
C VAL A 62 3.03 3.21 23.37
N ASP A 63 1.72 2.99 23.50
CA ASP A 63 1.14 2.20 24.58
C ASP A 63 1.10 0.72 24.19
N GLU A 64 1.96 -0.07 24.81
CA GLU A 64 2.12 -1.50 24.50
C GLU A 64 0.86 -2.32 24.81
N GLY A 65 0.04 -1.88 25.78
CA GLY A 65 -1.21 -2.54 26.14
C GLY A 65 -2.25 -2.39 25.03
N LEU A 66 -2.46 -1.16 24.56
CA LEU A 66 -3.35 -0.84 23.45
C LEU A 66 -2.83 -1.49 22.16
N LEU A 67 -1.51 -1.46 21.91
CA LEU A 67 -0.92 -2.14 20.76
C LEU A 67 -1.23 -3.64 20.77
N THR A 68 -1.03 -4.31 21.91
CA THR A 68 -1.33 -5.74 22.07
C THR A 68 -2.81 -6.01 21.80
N ARG A 69 -3.71 -5.23 22.39
CA ARG A 69 -5.16 -5.37 22.15
C ARG A 69 -5.53 -5.19 20.69
N LEU A 70 -4.92 -4.22 20.00
CA LEU A 70 -5.17 -3.99 18.59
C LEU A 70 -4.67 -5.15 17.73
N LEU A 71 -3.51 -5.72 18.07
CA LEU A 71 -2.92 -6.89 17.39
C LEU A 71 -3.72 -8.19 17.60
N ASP A 72 -4.56 -8.26 18.63
CA ASP A 72 -5.45 -9.41 18.89
C ASP A 72 -6.65 -9.50 17.92
N GLU A 73 -6.81 -8.54 17.00
CA GLU A 73 -7.85 -8.59 15.97
C GLU A 73 -7.71 -9.85 15.09
N PRO A 74 -8.74 -10.73 15.04
CA PRO A 74 -8.70 -12.01 14.30
C PRO A 74 -8.25 -11.92 12.85
N TYR A 75 -8.52 -10.79 12.16
CA TYR A 75 -8.08 -10.57 10.79
C TYR A 75 -6.57 -10.81 10.58
N TYR A 76 -5.72 -10.42 11.54
CA TYR A 76 -4.27 -10.53 11.38
C TYR A 76 -3.80 -11.99 11.33
N ALA A 77 -4.53 -12.91 11.99
CA ALA A 77 -4.23 -14.34 11.99
C ALA A 77 -4.68 -15.09 10.73
N LEU A 78 -5.51 -14.49 9.86
CA LEU A 78 -5.97 -15.12 8.63
C LEU A 78 -4.81 -15.38 7.65
N PRO A 79 -4.77 -16.55 6.96
CA PRO A 79 -3.79 -16.81 5.91
C PRO A 79 -4.09 -15.99 4.65
N ALA A 80 -3.08 -15.80 3.80
CA ALA A 80 -3.28 -15.25 2.45
C ALA A 80 -3.96 -16.29 1.52
N PRO A 81 -4.77 -15.87 0.53
CA PRO A 81 -5.15 -14.49 0.23
C PRO A 81 -6.21 -13.97 1.21
N LYS A 82 -6.06 -12.71 1.62
CA LYS A 82 -7.03 -11.99 2.46
C LYS A 82 -7.15 -10.53 2.04
N THR A 83 -8.33 -9.97 2.22
CA THR A 83 -8.61 -8.56 1.92
C THR A 83 -9.41 -7.93 3.06
N THR A 84 -9.26 -6.62 3.22
CA THR A 84 -9.97 -5.82 4.22
C THR A 84 -10.07 -4.37 3.77
N GLY A 85 -10.93 -3.63 4.42
CA GLY A 85 -11.13 -2.21 4.17
C GLY A 85 -11.74 -1.48 5.35
N LYS A 86 -12.48 -0.43 5.01
CA LYS A 86 -13.23 0.41 5.95
C LYS A 86 -14.44 -0.32 6.55
N GLU A 87 -14.76 -1.51 6.09
CA GLU A 87 -15.76 -2.40 6.69
C GLU A 87 -15.30 -3.01 8.01
N LEU A 88 -13.99 -3.09 8.28
CA LEU A 88 -13.43 -3.56 9.54
C LEU A 88 -12.67 -2.45 10.27
N PHE A 89 -11.70 -1.82 9.59
CA PHE A 89 -10.84 -0.82 10.21
C PHE A 89 -11.44 0.59 10.06
N HIS A 90 -12.35 0.92 10.98
CA HIS A 90 -13.09 2.17 11.00
C HIS A 90 -13.20 2.79 12.40
N LEU A 91 -13.74 4.00 12.49
CA LEU A 91 -13.85 4.74 13.76
C LEU A 91 -14.64 3.97 14.85
N PRO A 92 -15.79 3.33 14.59
CA PRO A 92 -16.45 2.51 15.62
C PRO A 92 -15.61 1.32 16.15
N TYR A 93 -14.79 0.69 15.31
CA TYR A 93 -13.83 -0.34 15.73
C TYR A 93 -12.80 0.29 16.67
N LEU A 94 -12.22 1.42 16.28
CA LEU A 94 -11.23 2.14 17.09
C LEU A 94 -11.80 2.56 18.45
N ARG A 95 -13.00 3.14 18.50
CA ARG A 95 -13.67 3.50 19.76
C ARG A 95 -13.88 2.30 20.67
N THR A 96 -14.13 1.12 20.10
CA THR A 96 -14.26 -0.12 20.88
C THR A 96 -12.91 -0.57 21.44
N ALA A 97 -11.85 -0.54 20.63
CA ALA A 97 -10.50 -0.88 21.06
C ALA A 97 -9.98 0.04 22.19
N LEU A 98 -10.35 1.33 22.14
CA LEU A 98 -9.94 2.36 23.10
C LEU A 98 -10.67 2.31 24.46
N LYS A 99 -11.68 1.44 24.64
CA LYS A 99 -12.36 1.30 25.94
C LYS A 99 -11.39 0.87 27.04
N GLY A 100 -11.27 1.62 28.12
CA GLY A 100 -10.26 1.40 29.17
C GLY A 100 -8.90 2.04 28.89
N TYR A 101 -8.75 2.78 27.79
CA TYR A 101 -7.58 3.58 27.44
C TYR A 101 -7.93 5.08 27.28
N GLU A 102 -9.04 5.53 27.88
CA GLU A 102 -9.56 6.90 27.73
C GLU A 102 -8.62 7.98 28.29
N ALA A 103 -7.66 7.58 29.13
CA ALA A 103 -6.65 8.48 29.70
C ALA A 103 -5.46 8.74 28.75
N LEU A 104 -5.31 7.98 27.67
CA LEU A 104 -4.24 8.21 26.69
C LEU A 104 -4.43 9.53 25.96
N SER A 105 -3.32 10.20 25.67
CA SER A 105 -3.32 11.38 24.81
C SER A 105 -3.64 11.00 23.36
N THR A 106 -4.01 11.98 22.54
CA THR A 106 -4.24 11.73 21.11
C THR A 106 -2.95 11.29 20.44
N GLU A 107 -1.84 11.90 20.84
CA GLU A 107 -0.49 11.62 20.40
C GLU A 107 -0.11 10.17 20.69
N ASP A 108 -0.36 9.67 21.91
CA ASP A 108 -0.08 8.26 22.28
C ASP A 108 -0.92 7.28 21.47
N VAL A 109 -2.22 7.57 21.26
CA VAL A 109 -3.09 6.75 20.42
C VAL A 109 -2.58 6.72 18.98
N VAL A 110 -2.24 7.88 18.40
CA VAL A 110 -1.75 7.99 17.02
C VAL A 110 -0.38 7.33 16.86
N ALA A 111 0.54 7.46 17.81
CA ALA A 111 1.81 6.75 17.84
C ALA A 111 1.60 5.23 17.89
N THR A 112 0.67 4.76 18.71
CA THR A 112 0.33 3.34 18.86
C THR A 112 -0.28 2.76 17.58
N LEU A 113 -1.22 3.46 16.94
CA LEU A 113 -1.80 3.06 15.66
C LEU A 113 -0.77 3.08 14.52
N THR A 114 0.15 4.04 14.53
CA THR A 114 1.25 4.08 13.57
C THR A 114 2.19 2.87 13.76
N ARG A 115 2.44 2.46 15.02
CA ARG A 115 3.23 1.26 15.33
C ARG A 115 2.50 -0.04 14.94
N LEU A 116 1.19 -0.11 15.12
CA LEU A 116 0.36 -1.22 14.65
C LEU A 116 0.55 -1.49 13.14
N THR A 117 0.49 -0.44 12.32
CA THR A 117 0.75 -0.54 10.88
C THR A 117 2.14 -1.11 10.60
N ALA A 118 3.17 -0.56 11.25
CA ALA A 118 4.53 -1.05 11.06
C ALA A 118 4.69 -2.53 11.44
N ARG A 119 4.07 -2.96 12.56
CA ARG A 119 4.13 -4.35 13.05
C ARG A 119 3.44 -5.32 12.09
N THR A 120 2.19 -5.03 11.73
CA THR A 120 1.39 -5.90 10.84
C THR A 120 1.99 -6.01 9.45
N VAL A 121 2.55 -4.92 8.92
CA VAL A 121 3.32 -4.94 7.66
C VAL A 121 4.58 -5.79 7.80
N ALA A 122 5.36 -5.62 8.88
CA ALA A 122 6.58 -6.38 9.06
C ALA A 122 6.31 -7.90 9.17
N ASP A 123 5.25 -8.29 9.89
CA ASP A 123 4.83 -9.69 9.99
C ASP A 123 4.44 -10.26 8.61
N ALA A 124 3.69 -9.49 7.81
CA ALA A 124 3.35 -9.86 6.44
C ALA A 124 4.57 -9.97 5.50
N ILE A 125 5.55 -9.08 5.64
CA ILE A 125 6.80 -9.13 4.87
C ILE A 125 7.63 -10.36 5.23
N ARG A 126 7.71 -10.71 6.52
CA ARG A 126 8.41 -11.92 6.97
C ARG A 126 7.71 -13.18 6.50
N SER A 127 6.37 -13.22 6.48
CA SER A 127 5.62 -14.41 6.07
C SER A 127 5.82 -14.78 4.60
N VAL A 128 6.12 -13.81 3.74
CA VAL A 128 6.45 -14.04 2.32
C VAL A 128 7.96 -14.18 2.06
N GLY A 129 8.79 -14.11 3.11
CA GLY A 129 10.24 -14.26 3.00
C GLY A 129 10.90 -13.22 2.07
N ALA A 130 10.42 -11.97 2.09
CA ALA A 130 10.94 -10.96 1.19
C ALA A 130 12.40 -10.64 1.50
N SER A 131 13.20 -10.38 0.46
CA SER A 131 14.60 -9.95 0.59
C SER A 131 14.78 -8.43 0.49
N GLU A 132 13.72 -7.71 0.11
CA GLU A 132 13.68 -6.25 0.01
C GLU A 132 12.21 -5.79 -0.02
N VAL A 133 11.94 -4.62 0.53
CA VAL A 133 10.63 -3.98 0.51
C VAL A 133 10.69 -2.69 -0.32
N ILE A 134 9.76 -2.56 -1.27
CA ILE A 134 9.57 -1.34 -2.08
C ILE A 134 8.23 -0.72 -1.70
N ALA A 135 8.27 0.28 -0.84
CA ALA A 135 7.11 0.98 -0.32
C ALA A 135 6.62 2.09 -1.27
N SER A 136 5.32 2.33 -1.25
CA SER A 136 4.63 3.36 -2.03
C SER A 136 3.32 3.72 -1.32
N GLY A 137 2.55 4.65 -1.87
CA GLY A 137 1.32 5.17 -1.24
C GLY A 137 1.57 6.41 -0.39
N GLY A 138 0.50 6.99 0.17
CA GLY A 138 0.59 8.22 0.96
C GLY A 138 1.36 8.04 2.26
N GLY A 139 1.28 6.86 2.89
CA GLY A 139 1.97 6.57 4.15
C GLY A 139 3.49 6.63 4.08
N THR A 140 4.11 6.57 2.89
CA THR A 140 5.57 6.77 2.75
C THR A 140 6.01 8.20 3.07
N ALA A 141 5.08 9.16 3.08
CA ALA A 141 5.36 10.54 3.47
C ALA A 141 5.40 10.72 5.01
N ASN A 142 4.89 9.76 5.79
CA ASN A 142 4.96 9.82 7.25
C ASN A 142 6.33 9.29 7.75
N PRO A 143 7.25 10.16 8.23
CA PRO A 143 8.57 9.75 8.67
C PRO A 143 8.54 8.86 9.93
N VAL A 144 7.53 9.00 10.79
CA VAL A 144 7.36 8.16 11.99
C VAL A 144 6.98 6.74 11.59
N LEU A 145 6.03 6.58 10.67
CA LEU A 145 5.66 5.28 10.12
C LEU A 145 6.86 4.60 9.45
N MET A 146 7.59 5.34 8.61
CA MET A 146 8.77 4.80 7.93
C MET A 146 9.89 4.44 8.92
N ARG A 147 10.04 5.17 10.04
CA ARG A 147 10.98 4.83 11.12
C ARG A 147 10.57 3.56 11.85
N PHE A 148 9.31 3.45 12.28
CA PHE A 148 8.81 2.25 12.94
C PHE A 148 8.87 1.03 12.03
N LEU A 149 8.56 1.19 10.75
CA LEU A 149 8.66 0.10 9.78
C LEU A 149 10.11 -0.39 9.62
N ARG A 150 11.10 0.51 9.53
CA ARG A 150 12.53 0.11 9.53
C ARG A 150 12.91 -0.64 10.80
N ALA A 151 12.46 -0.16 11.96
CA ALA A 151 12.75 -0.81 13.24
C ALA A 151 12.14 -2.22 13.32
N GLU A 152 10.90 -2.39 12.85
CA GLU A 152 10.23 -3.69 12.82
C GLU A 152 10.87 -4.64 11.80
N LEU A 153 11.20 -4.17 10.59
CA LEU A 153 11.84 -5.01 9.57
C LEU A 153 13.28 -5.43 9.94
N GLY A 154 13.96 -4.64 10.77
CA GLY A 154 15.35 -4.85 11.16
C GLY A 154 16.36 -4.35 10.13
N GLU A 155 17.62 -4.18 10.54
CA GLU A 155 18.66 -3.55 9.71
C GLU A 155 19.07 -4.36 8.47
N GLY A 156 18.82 -5.68 8.49
CA GLY A 156 19.20 -6.59 7.40
C GLY A 156 18.27 -6.57 6.19
N LEU A 157 17.09 -5.97 6.29
CA LEU A 157 16.10 -5.96 5.22
C LEU A 157 15.99 -4.56 4.60
N PRO A 158 16.46 -4.35 3.35
CA PRO A 158 16.36 -3.06 2.69
C PRO A 158 14.90 -2.62 2.53
N LEU A 159 14.58 -1.42 3.04
CA LEU A 159 13.32 -0.72 2.79
C LEU A 159 13.60 0.51 1.94
N ARG A 160 13.04 0.51 0.73
CA ARG A 160 13.13 1.63 -0.22
C ARG A 160 11.75 2.13 -0.59
N THR A 161 11.65 3.37 -1.03
CA THR A 161 10.43 3.87 -1.66
C THR A 161 10.45 3.63 -3.17
N SER A 162 9.29 3.60 -3.80
CA SER A 162 9.21 3.55 -5.27
C SER A 162 9.85 4.79 -5.91
N GLY A 163 9.80 5.94 -5.22
CA GLY A 163 10.41 7.19 -5.68
C GLY A 163 11.93 7.10 -5.80
N GLU A 164 12.60 6.47 -4.84
CA GLU A 164 14.05 6.19 -4.91
C GLU A 164 14.44 5.29 -6.09
N LEU A 165 13.47 4.56 -6.66
CA LEU A 165 13.64 3.72 -7.84
C LEU A 165 13.17 4.39 -9.15
N GLY A 166 12.88 5.69 -9.11
CA GLY A 166 12.44 6.47 -10.27
C GLY A 166 10.93 6.37 -10.56
N LEU A 167 10.13 5.86 -9.62
CA LEU A 167 8.66 5.79 -9.73
C LEU A 167 8.02 6.62 -8.60
N PRO A 168 7.77 7.93 -8.81
CA PRO A 168 7.16 8.78 -7.80
C PRO A 168 5.81 8.23 -7.32
N SER A 169 5.58 8.23 -6.00
CA SER A 169 4.36 7.67 -5.38
C SER A 169 3.09 8.29 -5.98
N ALA A 170 3.07 9.63 -6.15
CA ALA A 170 1.96 10.38 -6.74
C ALA A 170 1.65 10.00 -8.21
N ALA A 171 2.64 9.49 -8.96
CA ALA A 171 2.47 9.12 -10.36
C ALA A 171 2.24 7.62 -10.56
N LYS A 172 2.49 6.79 -9.53
CA LYS A 172 2.42 5.33 -9.60
C LYS A 172 1.07 4.83 -10.12
N GLU A 173 -0.04 5.36 -9.60
CA GLU A 173 -1.37 4.94 -10.02
C GLU A 173 -1.67 5.36 -11.46
N ALA A 174 -1.30 6.57 -11.85
CA ALA A 174 -1.45 7.04 -13.23
C ALA A 174 -0.69 6.15 -14.22
N TYR A 175 0.55 5.75 -13.87
CA TYR A 175 1.31 4.80 -14.69
C TYR A 175 0.68 3.41 -14.71
N ALA A 176 0.14 2.92 -13.59
CA ALA A 176 -0.56 1.64 -13.55
C ALA A 176 -1.79 1.65 -14.49
N PHE A 177 -2.60 2.71 -14.46
CA PHE A 177 -3.73 2.87 -15.39
C PHE A 177 -3.30 3.01 -16.84
N ALA A 178 -2.20 3.72 -17.13
CA ALA A 178 -1.66 3.81 -18.47
C ALA A 178 -1.21 2.44 -19.00
N VAL A 179 -0.57 1.63 -18.16
CA VAL A 179 -0.20 0.24 -18.50
C VAL A 179 -1.43 -0.62 -18.72
N LEU A 180 -2.44 -0.54 -17.85
CA LEU A 180 -3.70 -1.27 -18.04
C LEU A 180 -4.37 -0.89 -19.36
N GLY A 181 -4.47 0.40 -19.67
CA GLY A 181 -5.01 0.88 -20.94
C GLY A 181 -4.22 0.36 -22.16
N PHE A 182 -2.88 0.35 -22.07
CA PHE A 182 -2.04 -0.26 -23.09
C PHE A 182 -2.35 -1.75 -23.26
N LEU A 183 -2.41 -2.52 -22.17
CA LEU A 183 -2.71 -3.95 -22.21
C LEU A 183 -4.10 -4.22 -22.82
N THR A 184 -5.11 -3.44 -22.42
CA THR A 184 -6.48 -3.53 -22.97
C THR A 184 -6.51 -3.28 -24.47
N LEU A 185 -5.85 -2.23 -24.95
CA LEU A 185 -5.80 -1.92 -26.39
C LEU A 185 -5.09 -3.00 -27.20
N HIS A 186 -4.16 -3.75 -26.60
CA HIS A 186 -3.43 -4.85 -27.25
C HIS A 186 -4.05 -6.23 -26.99
N GLY A 187 -5.20 -6.32 -26.32
CA GLY A 187 -5.84 -7.60 -25.98
C GLY A 187 -5.01 -8.46 -25.02
N LEU A 188 -4.14 -7.84 -24.23
CA LEU A 188 -3.27 -8.52 -23.27
C LEU A 188 -3.94 -8.55 -21.88
N PRO A 189 -3.79 -9.65 -21.11
CA PRO A 189 -4.33 -9.72 -19.76
C PRO A 189 -3.75 -8.64 -18.85
N GLY A 190 -4.62 -7.96 -18.10
CA GLY A 190 -4.26 -7.01 -17.05
C GLY A 190 -4.29 -7.61 -15.64
N THR A 191 -4.77 -8.85 -15.50
CA THR A 191 -4.80 -9.56 -14.22
C THR A 191 -3.69 -10.58 -14.09
N VAL A 192 -3.25 -10.79 -12.85
CA VAL A 192 -2.42 -11.92 -12.45
C VAL A 192 -3.29 -12.81 -11.56
N PRO A 193 -3.73 -14.00 -12.02
CA PRO A 193 -4.59 -14.91 -11.26
C PRO A 193 -4.11 -15.19 -9.84
N ALA A 194 -2.80 -15.39 -9.66
CA ALA A 194 -2.19 -15.63 -8.36
C ALA A 194 -2.38 -14.45 -7.37
N SER A 195 -2.57 -13.24 -7.87
CA SER A 195 -2.77 -12.04 -7.05
C SER A 195 -4.23 -11.75 -6.75
N THR A 196 -5.17 -12.25 -7.55
CA THR A 196 -6.59 -11.88 -7.45
C THR A 196 -7.52 -13.05 -7.11
N GLY A 197 -7.03 -14.29 -7.15
CA GLY A 197 -7.87 -15.49 -7.05
C GLY A 197 -8.72 -15.78 -8.29
N ALA A 198 -8.51 -15.04 -9.39
CA ALA A 198 -9.23 -15.27 -10.64
C ALA A 198 -8.89 -16.65 -11.24
N ARG A 199 -9.88 -17.30 -11.89
CA ARG A 199 -9.67 -18.60 -12.55
C ARG A 199 -8.71 -18.56 -13.74
N HIS A 200 -8.63 -17.42 -14.42
CA HIS A 200 -7.77 -17.21 -15.57
C HIS A 200 -7.37 -15.73 -15.65
N ALA A 201 -6.30 -15.46 -16.39
CA ALA A 201 -5.91 -14.10 -16.70
C ALA A 201 -6.95 -13.48 -17.66
N SER A 202 -7.24 -12.20 -17.49
CA SER A 202 -8.31 -11.50 -18.22
C SER A 202 -7.84 -10.12 -18.66
N VAL A 203 -8.33 -9.69 -19.83
CA VAL A 203 -8.24 -8.29 -20.25
C VAL A 203 -9.16 -7.46 -19.35
N LEU A 204 -8.68 -6.31 -18.88
CA LEU A 204 -9.41 -5.42 -17.97
C LEU A 204 -9.97 -4.20 -18.69
N GLY A 205 -10.99 -3.58 -18.11
CA GLY A 205 -11.53 -2.29 -18.55
C GLY A 205 -12.43 -2.34 -19.79
N SER A 206 -12.84 -1.15 -20.23
CA SER A 206 -13.71 -0.93 -21.39
C SER A 206 -13.11 0.15 -22.28
N ILE A 207 -13.31 0.04 -23.59
CA ILE A 207 -12.83 1.02 -24.56
C ILE A 207 -13.99 1.93 -24.98
N THR A 208 -13.84 3.22 -24.73
CA THR A 208 -14.73 4.26 -25.25
C THR A 208 -14.10 4.88 -26.50
N PRO A 209 -14.69 4.70 -27.70
CA PRO A 209 -14.13 5.26 -28.92
C PRO A 209 -14.04 6.79 -28.86
N GLY A 210 -12.90 7.34 -29.30
CA GLY A 210 -12.73 8.80 -29.44
C GLY A 210 -13.41 9.33 -30.72
N ARG A 211 -13.32 10.65 -30.94
CA ARG A 211 -13.92 11.34 -32.11
C ARG A 211 -13.55 10.73 -33.47
N ARG A 212 -12.38 10.09 -33.58
CA ARG A 212 -11.89 9.44 -34.82
C ARG A 212 -12.16 7.92 -34.85
N GLY A 213 -13.00 7.40 -33.94
CA GLY A 213 -13.17 5.97 -33.72
C GLY A 213 -12.01 5.36 -32.93
N THR A 214 -12.08 4.04 -32.70
CA THR A 214 -11.01 3.27 -32.07
C THR A 214 -10.01 2.82 -33.12
N GLN A 215 -8.76 3.24 -32.99
CA GLN A 215 -7.66 2.70 -33.76
C GLN A 215 -7.02 1.56 -32.97
N TRP A 216 -7.22 0.33 -33.45
CA TRP A 216 -6.61 -0.84 -32.82
C TRP A 216 -5.14 -0.94 -33.20
N PRO A 217 -4.23 -1.16 -32.23
CA PRO A 217 -2.86 -1.48 -32.56
C PRO A 217 -2.82 -2.78 -33.37
N ARG A 218 -1.83 -2.90 -34.26
CA ARG A 218 -1.64 -4.15 -35.03
C ARG A 218 -1.40 -5.30 -34.06
N ALA A 219 -2.05 -6.43 -34.32
CA ALA A 219 -1.78 -7.66 -33.60
C ALA A 219 -0.28 -7.96 -33.67
N THR A 220 0.35 -8.07 -32.51
CA THR A 220 1.76 -8.45 -32.42
C THR A 220 1.81 -9.97 -32.36
N GLU A 221 1.85 -10.63 -33.52
CA GLU A 221 1.97 -12.09 -33.59
C GLU A 221 3.20 -12.56 -32.79
N GLY A 222 2.98 -13.47 -31.84
CA GLY A 222 4.04 -14.07 -31.04
C GLY A 222 4.72 -13.15 -30.01
N ALA A 223 4.28 -11.90 -29.83
CA ALA A 223 4.90 -11.01 -28.86
C ALA A 223 4.55 -11.43 -27.42
N ARG A 224 5.59 -11.67 -26.62
CA ARG A 224 5.45 -11.73 -25.16
C ARG A 224 4.95 -10.38 -24.67
N GLY A 225 4.06 -10.39 -23.67
CA GLY A 225 3.56 -9.15 -23.06
C GLY A 225 4.70 -8.26 -22.55
N PRO A 226 4.49 -6.93 -22.44
CA PRO A 226 5.53 -5.98 -22.07
C PRO A 226 6.09 -6.34 -20.68
N VAL A 227 7.42 -6.33 -20.56
CA VAL A 227 8.14 -6.64 -19.30
C VAL A 227 8.72 -5.41 -18.62
N ARG A 228 8.69 -4.26 -19.30
CA ARG A 228 9.28 -3.00 -18.85
C ARG A 228 8.46 -1.81 -19.36
N LEU A 229 8.17 -0.87 -18.47
CA LEU A 229 7.73 0.47 -18.83
C LEU A 229 8.95 1.40 -18.80
N VAL A 230 9.12 2.21 -19.84
CA VAL A 230 10.14 3.26 -19.88
C VAL A 230 9.41 4.60 -19.97
N VAL A 231 9.57 5.43 -18.94
CA VAL A 231 9.04 6.79 -18.93
C VAL A 231 10.19 7.72 -19.30
N ASN A 232 10.21 8.21 -20.53
CA ASN A 232 11.15 9.24 -20.92
C ASN A 232 10.62 10.57 -20.40
N GLY A 233 11.33 11.19 -19.46
CA GLY A 233 11.04 12.57 -19.06
C GLY A 233 11.22 13.47 -20.27
N HIS A 234 10.18 14.21 -20.66
CA HIS A 234 10.42 15.43 -21.40
C HIS A 234 11.12 16.38 -20.41
N GLU A 235 12.40 16.70 -20.65
CA GLU A 235 12.90 18.00 -20.20
C GLU A 235 11.85 19.01 -20.64
N ALA A 236 11.30 19.74 -19.68
CA ALA A 236 10.43 20.85 -19.98
C ALA A 236 11.23 21.79 -20.88
N ALA A 237 10.96 21.72 -22.19
CA ALA A 237 11.45 22.71 -23.13
C ALA A 237 10.93 24.04 -22.59
N GLY A 238 11.86 24.85 -22.08
CA GLY A 238 11.56 26.15 -21.50
C GLY A 238 10.61 26.93 -22.39
N ARG A 239 9.57 27.46 -21.76
CA ARG A 239 8.79 28.58 -22.26
C ARG A 239 8.68 29.59 -21.13
#